data_AF-A0A1I4MBQ3-F1
#
_entry.id   AF-A0A1I4MBQ3-F1
#
_cell.length_a   1.000
_cell.length_b   1.000
_cell.length_c   1.000
_cell.angle_alpha   90.00
_cell.angle_beta   90.00
_cell.angle_gamma   90.00
#
_symmetry.space_group_name_H-M   'P 1'
#
loop_
_entity.id
_entity.type
_entity.pdbx_description
1 polymer ?
#
loop_
_entity_poly.entity_id
_entity_poly.type
_entity_poly.pdbx_seq_one_letter_code
_entity_poly.pdbx_strand_id
1 'polypeptide(L)' 'MRVQFIAAIITVLMLVGCGKPSAPETPDPSTYGKTIQPFHQIPADAQEGGGKARSTEEKSNY' A
#
# COMPACT_ATOMS: atom_id res chain seq x y z
N MET A 1 7.94 -36.16 -28.00
CA MET A 1 8.45 -34.90 -28.58
C MET A 1 7.45 -33.74 -28.47
N ARG A 2 6.21 -33.83 -28.98
CA ARG A 2 5.24 -32.72 -28.93
C ARG A 2 4.99 -32.12 -27.53
N VAL A 3 4.86 -32.96 -26.50
CA VAL A 3 4.62 -32.52 -25.12
C VAL A 3 5.82 -31.77 -24.52
N GLN A 4 7.04 -32.09 -24.93
CA GLN A 4 8.25 -31.41 -24.45
C GLN A 4 8.33 -29.96 -24.94
N PHE A 5 7.89 -29.70 -26.17
CA PHE A 5 7.80 -28.33 -26.69
C PHE A 5 6.78 -27.48 -25.94
N ILE A 6 5.62 -28.08 -25.60
CA ILE A 6 4.58 -27.39 -24.82
C ILE A 6 5.09 -27.06 -23.41
N ALA A 7 5.76 -28.01 -22.74
CA ALA A 7 6.34 -27.79 -21.43
C ALA A 7 7.43 -26.69 -21.44
N ALA A 8 8.27 -26.66 -22.48
CA ALA A 8 9.30 -25.63 -22.64
C ALA A 8 8.69 -24.24 -22.80
N ILE A 9 7.64 -24.10 -23.63
CA ILE A 9 6.93 -22.83 -23.84
C ILE A 9 6.32 -22.32 -22.54
N ILE A 10 5.63 -23.20 -21.77
CA ILE A 10 5.03 -22.84 -20.48
C ILE A 10 6.10 -22.35 -19.50
N THR A 11 7.26 -23.01 -19.46
CA THR A 11 8.35 -22.65 -18.56
C THR A 11 8.92 -21.27 -18.90
N VAL A 12 9.10 -20.97 -20.18
CA VAL A 12 9.56 -19.65 -20.64
C VAL A 12 8.55 -18.56 -20.30
N LEU A 13 7.25 -18.82 -20.49
CA LEU A 13 6.20 -17.85 -20.17
C LEU A 13 6.12 -17.56 -18.66
N MET A 14 6.32 -18.55 -17.81
CA MET A 14 6.40 -18.35 -16.36
C MET A 14 7.58 -17.48 -15.94
N LEU A 15 8.74 -17.64 -16.59
CA LEU A 15 9.95 -16.86 -16.31
C LEU A 15 9.85 -15.40 -16.76
N VAL A 16 9.11 -15.12 -17.84
CA VAL A 16 8.91 -13.75 -18.35
C VAL A 16 7.71 -13.05 -17.70
N GLY A 17 6.71 -13.81 -17.24
CA GLY A 17 5.50 -13.28 -16.60
C GLY A 17 5.75 -12.72 -15.21
N CYS A 18 6.71 -13.27 -14.47
CA CYS A 18 7.22 -12.63 -13.27
C CYS A 18 8.19 -11.52 -13.68
N GLY A 19 7.67 -10.30 -13.80
CA GLY A 19 8.49 -9.11 -14.04
C GLY A 19 9.65 -8.98 -13.03
N LYS A 20 10.60 -8.09 -13.31
CA LYS A 20 11.70 -7.82 -12.36
C LYS A 20 11.10 -7.53 -10.98
N PRO A 21 11.69 -8.05 -9.89
CA PRO A 21 11.39 -7.55 -8.55
C PRO A 21 11.63 -6.03 -8.59
N SER A 22 10.57 -5.25 -8.63
CA SER A 22 10.70 -3.81 -8.41
C SER A 22 10.88 -3.64 -6.91
N ALA A 23 11.85 -2.83 -6.52
CA ALA A 23 11.81 -2.29 -5.17
C ALA A 23 10.41 -1.66 -4.97
N PRO A 24 9.79 -1.82 -3.80
CA PRO A 24 8.57 -1.09 -3.51
C PRO A 24 8.83 0.39 -3.74
N GLU A 25 7.79 1.11 -4.19
CA GLU A 25 7.89 2.56 -4.32
C GLU A 25 8.33 3.16 -2.99
N THR A 26 9.25 4.12 -3.04
CA THR A 26 9.64 4.87 -1.85
C THR A 26 8.37 5.49 -1.25
N PRO A 27 8.16 5.39 0.09
CA PRO A 27 6.98 5.98 0.72
C PRO A 27 6.84 7.45 0.34
N ASP A 28 5.64 7.87 -0.05
CA ASP A 28 5.37 9.27 -0.36
C ASP A 28 5.67 10.12 0.89
N PRO A 29 6.66 11.03 0.85
CA PRO A 29 7.00 11.88 2.00
C PRO A 29 5.81 12.73 2.46
N SER A 30 4.87 13.06 1.56
CA SER A 30 3.66 13.81 1.88
C SER A 30 2.68 13.03 2.76
N THR A 31 2.83 11.71 2.86
CA THR A 31 2.01 10.84 3.70
C THR A 31 2.61 10.63 5.10
N TYR A 32 3.87 10.99 5.30
CA TYR A 32 4.53 10.81 6.59
C TYR A 32 3.86 11.66 7.67
N GLY A 33 3.66 11.08 8.86
CA GLY A 33 3.01 11.75 9.98
C GLY A 33 1.50 11.96 9.84
N LYS A 34 0.88 11.50 8.74
CA LYS A 34 -0.59 11.48 8.64
C LYS A 34 -1.14 10.28 9.39
N THR A 35 -2.05 10.54 10.32
CA THR A 35 -2.82 9.47 10.96
C THR A 35 -3.81 8.91 9.94
N ILE A 36 -3.84 7.58 9.78
CA ILE A 36 -4.80 6.90 8.92
C ILE A 36 -6.20 7.15 9.47
N GLN A 37 -7.04 7.79 8.66
CA GLN A 37 -8.43 8.09 8.97
C GLN A 37 -9.33 7.48 7.89
N PRO A 38 -10.52 6.98 8.27
CA PRO A 38 -11.04 6.91 9.64
C PRO A 38 -10.30 5.86 10.48
N PHE A 39 -10.27 6.03 11.80
CA PHE A 39 -9.78 4.98 12.70
C PHE A 39 -10.64 3.75 12.45
N HIS A 40 -10.02 2.63 12.07
CA HIS A 40 -10.73 1.41 11.64
C HIS A 40 -11.70 0.81 12.68
N GLN A 41 -11.74 1.36 13.89
CA GLN A 41 -12.56 0.90 15.01
C GLN A 41 -13.68 1.88 15.41
N ILE A 42 -13.73 3.09 14.84
CA ILE A 42 -14.69 4.12 15.25
C ILE A 42 -15.41 4.63 13.99
N PRO A 43 -16.75 4.57 13.93
CA PRO A 43 -17.53 5.22 12.89
C PRO A 43 -17.12 6.69 12.73
N ALA A 44 -17.06 7.18 11.49
CA ALA A 44 -16.49 8.50 11.19
C ALA A 44 -17.19 9.66 11.92
N ASP A 45 -18.50 9.52 12.16
CA ASP A 45 -19.34 10.43 12.93
C ASP A 45 -19.11 10.39 14.45
N ALA A 46 -18.47 9.32 14.95
CA ALA A 46 -18.11 9.14 16.36
C ALA A 46 -16.62 9.41 16.65
N GLN A 47 -15.82 9.77 15.64
CA GLN A 47 -14.43 10.14 15.84
C GLN A 47 -14.32 11.58 16.38
N GLU A 48 -13.63 11.77 17.52
CA GLU A 48 -13.30 13.09 18.05
C GLU A 48 -12.65 13.96 16.95
N GLY A 49 -13.02 15.24 16.86
CA GLY A 49 -12.53 16.15 15.81
C GLY A 49 -13.15 15.91 14.42
N GLY A 50 -14.32 15.27 14.34
CA GLY A 50 -15.02 15.04 13.06
C GLY A 50 -14.25 14.14 12.11
N GLY A 51 -13.49 13.20 12.66
CA GLY A 51 -12.62 12.31 11.91
C GLY A 51 -11.20 12.83 11.69
N LYS A 52 -10.86 14.07 12.06
CA LYS A 52 -9.50 14.65 11.87
C LYS A 52 -8.53 14.27 12.98
N ALA A 53 -7.23 14.42 12.72
CA ALA A 53 -6.21 14.11 13.71
C ALA A 53 -6.11 15.30 14.67
N ARG A 54 -6.21 15.04 15.97
CA ARG A 54 -6.07 16.09 17.00
C ARG A 54 -4.75 16.86 16.87
N SER A 55 -3.72 16.24 16.31
CA SER A 55 -2.42 16.85 16.00
C SER A 55 -2.44 17.95 14.93
N THR A 56 -3.53 18.10 14.18
CA THR A 56 -3.65 19.13 13.12
C THR A 56 -4.33 20.42 13.58
N GLU A 57 -4.99 20.42 14.73
CA GLU A 57 -5.78 21.57 15.20
C GLU A 57 -5.14 22.27 16.40
N GLU A 58 -4.36 21.55 17.22
CA GLU A 58 -3.73 22.12 18.41
C GLU A 58 -2.21 22.26 18.19
N LYS A 59 -1.75 23.52 18.09
CA LYS A 59 -0.31 23.83 18.06
C LYS A 59 0.25 23.47 19.44
N SER A 60 0.97 22.36 19.53
CA SER A 60 1.69 21.95 20.74
C SER A 60 2.54 23.12 21.25
N ASN A 61 2.39 23.47 22.52
CA ASN A 61 3.19 24.50 23.21
C ASN A 61 4.45 23.91 23.90
N TYR A 62 4.90 22.73 23.45
CA TYR A 62 6.19 22.16 23.86
C TYR A 62 7.33 22.68 22.99
#